data_AF-A0A8T2QAT4-F1
#
_entry.id   AF-A0A8T2QAT4-F1
#
_cell.length_a   1.000
_cell.length_b   1.000
_cell.length_c   1.000
_cell.angle_alpha   90.00
_cell.angle_beta   90.00
_cell.angle_gamma   90.00
#
_symmetry.space_group_name_H-M   'P 1'
#
loop_
_entity.id
_entity.type
_entity.pdbx_description
1 polymer ?
#
loop_
_entity_poly.entity_id
_entity_poly.type
_entity_poly.pdbx_seq_one_letter_code
_entity_poly.pdbx_strand_id
1 'polypeptide(L)'
;MEQNNCFQIKVGLLVVSSREEPIRIARYLGITKKDVKLEIIDCVTLEISGQFPPETHCNLKWHVKERPTGAFRRTFLLPQNVLASKLRAFEVDGMLVVKIPKKKSC
;
A
#
# COMPACT_ATOMS: atom_id res chain seq x y z
N MET A 1 -28.52 11.10 2.58
CA MET A 1 -27.82 10.20 1.64
C MET A 1 -26.43 9.95 2.21
N GLU A 2 -26.37 9.12 3.24
CA GLU A 2 -25.13 8.71 3.88
C GLU A 2 -25.20 7.20 4.02
N GLN A 3 -24.32 6.54 3.27
CA GLN A 3 -23.61 5.35 3.67
C GLN A 3 -22.58 5.08 2.58
N ASN A 4 -21.59 5.99 2.47
CA ASN A 4 -20.31 5.68 1.85
C ASN A 4 -19.57 4.69 2.75
N ASN A 5 -20.16 3.51 2.97
CA ASN A 5 -19.45 2.40 3.55
C ASN A 5 -18.63 1.76 2.41
N CYS A 6 -17.65 2.55 1.94
CA CYS A 6 -16.55 2.07 1.14
C CYS A 6 -15.81 1.11 2.06
N PHE A 7 -16.19 -0.17 2.01
CA PHE A 7 -15.49 -1.25 2.68
C PHE A 7 -14.00 -1.02 2.45
N GLN A 8 -13.31 -0.53 3.48
CA GLN A 8 -11.89 -0.25 3.36
C GLN A 8 -11.23 -1.58 3.01
N ILE A 9 -10.79 -1.69 1.76
CA ILE A 9 -10.27 -2.92 1.21
C ILE A 9 -9.11 -3.39 2.10
N LYS A 10 -9.33 -4.48 2.86
CA LYS A 10 -8.35 -5.06 3.78
C LYS A 10 -7.48 -6.13 3.10
N VAL A 11 -6.73 -5.78 2.05
CA VAL A 11 -5.65 -6.64 1.53
C VAL A 11 -4.50 -6.75 2.55
N GLY A 12 -3.89 -7.92 2.70
CA GLY A 12 -2.75 -8.11 3.61
C GLY A 12 -1.63 -7.08 3.37
N LEU A 13 -1.16 -6.47 4.46
CA LEU A 13 -0.02 -5.56 4.47
C LEU A 13 0.87 -5.94 5.64
N LEU A 14 2.16 -6.09 5.36
CA LEU A 14 3.17 -6.30 6.36
C LEU A 14 4.03 -5.04 6.48
N VAL A 15 4.19 -4.54 7.69
CA VAL A 15 5.14 -3.48 8.03
C VAL A 15 6.13 -4.06 9.02
N VAL A 16 7.41 -4.07 8.65
CA VAL A 16 8.50 -4.50 9.52
C VAL A 16 9.40 -3.31 9.78
N SER A 17 9.61 -2.99 11.05
CA SER A 17 10.58 -1.98 11.47
C SER A 17 11.43 -2.55 12.60
N SER A 18 12.73 -2.30 12.53
CA SER A 18 13.72 -2.58 13.58
C SER A 18 14.46 -1.29 13.93
N ARG A 19 15.28 -1.24 14.98
CA ARG A 19 15.92 -0.02 15.47
C ARG A 19 16.82 0.62 14.41
N GLU A 20 17.68 -0.17 13.78
CA GLU A 20 18.73 0.30 12.87
C GLU A 20 18.44 0.00 11.40
N GLU A 21 17.59 -0.99 11.13
CA GLU A 21 17.24 -1.38 9.76
C GLU A 21 16.22 -0.41 9.11
N PRO A 22 16.26 -0.27 7.78
CA PRO A 22 15.22 0.42 7.02
C PRO A 22 13.83 -0.15 7.33
N ILE A 23 12.82 0.71 7.36
CA ILE A 23 11.43 0.26 7.40
C ILE A 23 11.14 -0.46 6.08
N ARG A 24 10.58 -1.67 6.18
CA ARG A 24 10.18 -2.49 5.04
C ARG A 24 8.67 -2.66 5.08
N ILE A 25 8.01 -2.26 4.01
CA ILE A 25 6.57 -2.42 3.82
C ILE A 25 6.39 -3.34 2.63
N ALA A 26 5.59 -4.39 2.81
CA ALA A 26 5.33 -5.40 1.79
C ALA A 26 3.82 -5.58 1.62
N ARG A 27 3.34 -5.47 0.38
CA ARG A 27 1.92 -5.59 0.03
C ARG A 27 1.76 -6.40 -1.25
N TYR A 28 0.87 -7.38 -1.24
CA TYR A 28 0.44 -8.02 -2.50
C TYR A 28 -0.37 -7.03 -3.34
N LEU A 29 0.08 -6.78 -4.58
CA LEU A 29 -0.56 -5.80 -5.46
C LEU A 29 -1.77 -6.41 -6.17
N GLY A 30 -1.62 -7.57 -6.79
CA GLY A 30 -2.64 -8.11 -7.70
C GLY A 30 -3.01 -7.16 -8.86
N ILE A 31 -2.21 -6.11 -9.06
CA ILE A 31 -2.28 -5.07 -10.10
C ILE A 31 -0.86 -4.65 -10.45
N THR A 32 -0.68 -3.93 -11.55
CA THR A 32 0.64 -3.46 -11.97
C THR A 32 1.11 -2.34 -11.04
N LYS A 33 2.42 -2.20 -10.81
CA LYS A 33 3.00 -1.05 -10.10
C LYS A 33 2.53 0.31 -10.61
N LYS A 34 2.21 0.42 -11.91
CA LYS A 34 1.74 1.66 -12.55
C LYS A 34 0.42 2.18 -11.98
N ASP A 35 -0.41 1.27 -11.46
CA ASP A 35 -1.73 1.58 -10.91
C ASP A 35 -1.67 1.91 -9.41
N VAL A 36 -0.45 2.07 -8.87
CA VAL A 36 -0.18 2.38 -7.48
C VAL A 36 0.59 3.68 -7.35
N LYS A 37 0.04 4.55 -6.51
CA LYS A 37 0.64 5.83 -6.12
C LYS A 37 1.21 5.74 -4.71
N LEU A 38 2.39 6.31 -4.53
CA LEU A 38 3.07 6.45 -3.25
C LEU A 38 3.37 7.92 -3.00
N GLU A 39 2.91 8.44 -1.87
CA GLU A 39 3.09 9.85 -1.50
C GLU A 39 3.52 10.00 -0.05
N ILE A 40 4.34 11.02 0.22
CA ILE A 40 4.66 11.46 1.57
C ILE A 40 3.87 12.73 1.84
N ILE A 41 2.94 12.66 2.79
CA ILE A 41 2.08 13.75 3.21
C ILE A 41 2.62 14.31 4.52
N ASP A 42 2.70 15.63 4.63
CA ASP A 42 3.14 16.38 5.82
C ASP A 42 4.48 15.90 6.41
N CYS A 43 5.38 15.38 5.56
CA CYS A 43 6.68 14.81 5.91
C CYS A 43 6.68 13.57 6.82
N VAL A 44 5.53 13.19 7.39
CA VAL A 44 5.42 12.13 8.41
C VAL A 44 4.47 11.01 8.01
N THR A 45 3.65 11.17 6.97
CA THR A 45 2.66 10.15 6.59
C THR A 45 3.00 9.56 5.23
N LEU A 46 3.22 8.25 5.17
CA LEU A 46 3.26 7.54 3.89
C LEU A 46 1.84 7.14 3.49
N GLU A 47 1.43 7.55 2.30
CA GLU A 47 0.21 7.09 1.65
C GLU A 47 0.53 6.08 0.54
N ILE A 48 -0.24 5.00 0.51
CA ILE A 48 -0.29 4.01 -0.57
C ILE A 48 -1.72 3.99 -1.11
N SER A 49 -1.92 4.45 -2.33
CA SER A 49 -3.22 4.51 -2.99
C SER A 49 -3.18 3.90 -4.39
N GLY A 50 -4.34 3.55 -4.93
CA GLY A 50 -4.46 2.94 -6.25
C GLY A 50 -5.86 2.43 -6.52
N GLN A 51 -6.04 1.72 -7.63
CA GLN A 51 -7.33 1.20 -8.06
C GLN A 51 -7.24 -0.24 -8.56
N PHE A 52 -8.11 -1.09 -8.05
CA PHE A 52 -8.34 -2.42 -8.61
C PHE A 52 -9.27 -2.31 -9.82
N PRO A 53 -8.97 -3.02 -10.92
CA PRO A 53 -9.79 -2.97 -12.12
C PRO A 53 -11.21 -3.49 -11.85
N PRO A 54 -12.20 -3.03 -12.63
CA PRO A 54 -13.54 -3.59 -12.58
C PRO A 54 -13.53 -5.05 -13.05
N GLU A 55 -14.55 -5.80 -12.66
CA GLU A 55 -14.66 -7.20 -13.07
C GLU A 55 -15.04 -7.32 -14.55
N THR A 56 -14.35 -8.21 -15.26
CA THR A 56 -14.55 -8.45 -16.70
C THR A 56 -15.67 -9.43 -17.01
N HIS A 57 -16.17 -10.21 -16.02
CA HIS A 57 -17.17 -11.27 -16.23
C HIS A 57 -18.41 -11.08 -15.36
N CYS A 58 -19.07 -9.94 -15.50
CA CYS A 58 -20.30 -9.60 -14.75
C CYS A 58 -21.51 -10.50 -15.08
N ASN A 59 -21.49 -11.21 -16.21
CA ASN A 59 -22.63 -12.01 -16.69
C ASN A 59 -22.62 -13.46 -16.18
N LEU A 60 -21.69 -13.84 -15.29
CA LEU A 60 -21.57 -15.18 -14.73
C LEU A 60 -22.04 -15.23 -13.27
N LYS A 61 -22.55 -16.39 -12.83
CA LYS A 61 -22.91 -16.61 -11.42
C LYS A 61 -21.65 -16.95 -10.61
N TRP A 62 -21.27 -16.07 -9.69
CA TRP A 62 -20.18 -16.31 -8.76
C TRP A 62 -20.63 -17.23 -7.63
N HIS A 63 -19.81 -18.23 -7.29
CA HIS A 63 -20.00 -19.02 -6.07
C HIS A 63 -19.37 -18.34 -4.84
N VAL A 64 -18.22 -17.66 -5.03
CA VAL A 64 -17.50 -16.91 -3.99
C VAL A 64 -16.78 -15.71 -4.63
N LYS A 65 -16.74 -14.57 -3.92
CA LYS A 65 -16.03 -13.34 -4.34
C LYS A 65 -15.22 -12.76 -3.18
N GLU A 66 -13.90 -12.88 -3.29
CA GLU A 66 -12.94 -12.38 -2.27
C GLU A 66 -12.05 -11.25 -2.79
N ARG A 67 -11.81 -11.22 -4.11
CA ARG A 67 -10.92 -10.22 -4.72
C ARG A 67 -11.56 -8.83 -4.64
N PRO A 68 -10.81 -7.81 -4.21
CA PRO A 68 -11.32 -6.45 -4.14
C PRO A 68 -11.42 -5.81 -5.53
N THR A 69 -12.37 -4.89 -5.66
CA THR A 69 -12.57 -4.03 -6.84
C THR A 69 -12.70 -2.58 -6.39
N GLY A 70 -12.25 -1.63 -7.22
CA GLY A 70 -12.35 -0.20 -6.90
C GLY A 70 -11.12 0.39 -6.22
N ALA A 71 -11.26 1.63 -5.76
CA ALA A 71 -10.15 2.40 -5.21
C ALA A 71 -9.74 1.93 -3.80
N PHE A 72 -8.44 1.96 -3.52
CA PHE A 72 -7.92 1.73 -2.18
C PHE A 72 -6.99 2.85 -1.76
N ARG A 73 -6.93 3.09 -0.45
CA ARG A 73 -6.03 4.04 0.18
C ARG A 73 -5.63 3.52 1.55
N ARG A 74 -4.34 3.60 1.88
CA ARG A 74 -3.82 3.32 3.20
C ARG A 74 -2.74 4.30 3.58
N THR A 75 -2.75 4.69 4.85
CA THR A 75 -1.80 5.65 5.41
C THR A 75 -1.05 5.04 6.59
N PHE A 76 0.22 5.40 6.72
CA PHE A 76 1.09 4.98 7.82
C PHE A 76 1.81 6.20 8.35
N LEU A 77 1.78 6.38 9.66
CA LEU A 77 2.65 7.33 10.31
C LEU A 77 4.07 6.76 10.31
N LEU A 78 4.99 7.49 9.71
CA LEU A 78 6.40 7.22 9.72
C LEU A 78 7.02 7.79 11.01
N PRO A 79 7.93 7.04 11.66
CA PRO A 79 8.74 7.58 12.74
C PRO A 79 9.57 8.78 12.30
N GLN A 80 9.89 9.70 13.22
CA GLN A 80 10.68 10.90 12.90
C GLN A 80 12.11 10.61 12.41
N ASN A 81 12.66 9.43 12.75
CA ASN A 81 14.02 9.05 12.41
C ASN A 81 14.16 8.41 11.02
N VAL A 82 13.21 8.63 10.10
CA VAL A 82 13.32 8.12 8.73
C VAL A 82 13.78 9.21 7.74
N LEU A 83 14.40 8.76 6.66
CA LEU A 83 14.77 9.57 5.50
C LEU A 83 13.75 9.34 4.38
N ALA A 84 12.57 9.95 4.50
CA ALA A 84 11.46 9.78 3.56
C ALA A 84 11.84 10.16 2.11
N SER A 85 12.73 11.15 1.93
CA SER A 85 13.26 11.55 0.62
C SER A 85 14.06 10.46 -0.10
N LYS A 86 14.55 9.45 0.63
CA LYS A 86 15.30 8.30 0.09
C LYS A 86 14.45 7.03 -0.01
N LEU A 87 13.13 7.17 -0.03
CA LEU A 87 12.19 6.07 -0.22
C LEU A 87 12.48 5.36 -1.55
N ARG A 88 12.51 4.03 -1.51
CA ARG A 88 12.60 3.18 -2.71
C ARG A 88 11.42 2.24 -2.75
N ALA A 89 10.78 2.13 -3.90
CA ALA A 89 9.68 1.22 -4.12
C ALA A 89 9.94 0.39 -5.38
N PHE A 90 9.78 -0.92 -5.26
CA PHE A 90 9.98 -1.88 -6.33
C PHE A 90 8.97 -3.02 -6.21
N GLU A 91 8.83 -3.76 -7.31
CA GLU A 91 7.94 -4.92 -7.40
C GLU A 91 8.79 -6.19 -7.38
N VAL A 92 8.41 -7.17 -6.57
CA VAL A 92 9.01 -8.51 -6.53
C VAL A 92 7.86 -9.51 -6.45
N ASP A 93 7.73 -10.41 -7.43
CA ASP A 93 6.73 -11.48 -7.45
C ASP A 93 5.28 -11.00 -7.18
N GLY A 94 4.89 -9.88 -7.79
CA GLY A 94 3.56 -9.28 -7.61
C GLY A 94 3.35 -8.58 -6.25
N MET A 95 4.41 -8.45 -5.46
CA MET A 95 4.42 -7.68 -4.21
C MET A 95 5.08 -6.31 -4.42
N LEU A 96 4.41 -5.27 -3.92
CA LEU A 96 5.01 -3.97 -3.69
C LEU A 96 5.88 -4.03 -2.45
N VAL A 97 7.16 -3.75 -2.62
CA VAL A 97 8.12 -3.61 -1.54
C VAL A 97 8.58 -2.16 -1.46
N VAL A 98 8.29 -1.51 -0.35
CA VAL A 98 8.74 -0.14 -0.04
C VAL A 98 9.82 -0.22 1.04
N LYS A 99 10.96 0.41 0.79
CA LYS A 99 12.08 0.54 1.73
C LYS A 99 12.32 2.00 2.06
N ILE A 100 12.31 2.32 3.35
CA ILE A 100 12.56 3.67 3.86
C ILE A 100 13.76 3.63 4.80
N PRO A 101 14.91 4.20 4.41
CA PRO A 101 16.10 4.24 5.26
C PRO A 101 15.85 5.05 6.54
N LYS A 102 16.52 4.66 7.62
CA LYS A 102 16.56 5.45 8.86
C LYS A 102 17.77 6.39 8.87
N LYS A 103 17.65 7.51 9.58
CA LYS A 103 18.77 8.35 9.98
C LYS A 103 19.63 7.51 10.91
N LYS A 104 20.95 7.45 10.67
CA LYS A 104 21.88 6.86 11.63
C LYS A 104 21.77 7.66 12.94
N SER A 105 21.56 6.97 14.06
CA SER A 105 21.81 7.57 15.37
C SER A 105 23.32 7.78 15.48
N CYS A 106 23.73 9.02 15.76
CA CYS A 106 25.09 9.30 16.20
C CYS A 106 25.29 8.79 17.63
#